data_AF-A0A9P6XPJ1-F1
#
_entry.id   AF-A0A9P6XPJ1-F1
#
_cell.length_a   1.000
_cell.length_b   1.000
_cell.length_c   1.000
_cell.angle_alpha   90.00
_cell.angle_beta   90.00
_cell.angle_gamma   90.00
#
_symmetry.space_group_name_H-M   'P 1'
#
loop_
_entity.id
_entity.type
_entity.pdbx_description
1 polymer ?
#
loop_
_entity_poly.entity_id
_entity_poly.type
_entity_poly.pdbx_seq_one_letter_code
_entity_poly.pdbx_strand_id
1 'polypeptide(L)'
;MSHPQLSLPAGERLHLGMDVALATAGGNPAKLGTVKLSSGLRYDAQTQGFHLQQPSVDDFTPANQGGRLDSRTRGLLNAWLSDYAQREPIYKLDPAMAGVLGALQVQSAQVKNGKLVVTFNQNLGNLVPAGILGK
;
A
#
# COMPACT_ATOMS: atom_id res chain seq x y z
N MET A 1 -2.61 -8.01 11.04
CA MET A 1 -2.67 -8.36 9.60
C MET A 1 -1.56 -9.35 9.31
N SER A 2 -1.77 -10.34 8.46
CA SER A 2 -0.73 -11.30 8.06
C SER A 2 -0.91 -11.78 6.62
N HIS A 3 0.12 -12.40 6.07
CA HIS A 3 0.15 -12.98 4.71
C HIS A 3 -0.26 -12.00 3.59
N PRO A 4 0.37 -10.81 3.49
CA PRO A 4 0.05 -9.87 2.42
C PRO A 4 0.45 -10.42 1.05
N GLN A 5 -0.44 -10.27 0.08
CA GLN A 5 -0.24 -10.68 -1.31
C GLN A 5 -0.53 -9.47 -2.20
N LEU A 6 0.55 -8.86 -2.72
CA LEU A 6 0.48 -7.69 -3.56
C LEU A 6 0.58 -8.08 -5.04
N SER A 7 -0.26 -7.48 -5.88
CA SER A 7 -0.10 -7.53 -7.33
C SER A 7 -0.39 -6.18 -7.97
N LEU A 8 0.23 -5.94 -9.13
CA LEU A 8 0.06 -4.75 -9.94
C LEU A 8 -0.51 -5.16 -11.31
N PRO A 9 -1.82 -5.41 -11.40
CA PRO A 9 -2.45 -5.72 -12.68
C PRO A 9 -2.36 -4.53 -13.64
N ALA A 10 -2.62 -4.77 -14.93
CA ALA A 10 -2.75 -3.68 -15.89
C ALA A 10 -3.83 -2.68 -15.42
N GLY A 11 -3.48 -1.39 -15.43
CA GLY A 11 -4.32 -0.30 -14.93
C GLY A 11 -3.61 0.59 -13.91
N GLU A 12 -4.39 1.31 -13.11
CA GLU A 12 -3.92 2.37 -12.20
C GLU A 12 -4.05 2.01 -10.71
N ARG A 13 -4.40 0.75 -10.41
CA ARG A 13 -4.62 0.29 -9.04
C ARG A 13 -3.80 -0.96 -8.76
N LEU A 14 -3.26 -1.03 -7.54
CA LEU A 14 -2.72 -2.26 -6.97
C LEU A 14 -3.86 -3.09 -6.39
N HIS A 15 -3.67 -4.41 -6.36
CA HIS A 15 -4.51 -5.33 -5.61
C HIS A 15 -3.72 -5.89 -4.43
N LEU A 16 -4.36 -5.92 -3.26
CA LEU A 16 -3.79 -6.45 -2.03
C LEU A 16 -4.76 -7.45 -1.40
N GLY A 17 -4.29 -8.68 -1.19
CA GLY A 17 -4.96 -9.71 -0.39
C GLY A 17 -4.26 -9.87 0.96
N MET A 18 -5.01 -10.03 2.05
CA MET A 18 -4.41 -10.20 3.38
C MET A 18 -5.37 -10.79 4.41
N ASP A 19 -4.82 -11.49 5.41
CA ASP A 19 -5.57 -11.94 6.57
C ASP A 19 -5.76 -10.80 7.57
N VAL A 20 -7.01 -10.62 8.02
CA VAL A 20 -7.39 -9.64 9.05
C VAL A 20 -7.87 -10.34 10.33
N ALA A 21 -7.48 -9.78 11.46
CA ALA A 21 -7.84 -10.27 12.79
C ALA A 21 -8.19 -9.07 13.68
N LEU A 22 -9.14 -9.27 14.59
CA LEU A 22 -9.57 -8.26 15.55
C LEU A 22 -8.98 -8.56 16.92
N ALA A 23 -8.30 -7.59 17.51
CA ALA A 23 -7.90 -7.68 18.91
C ALA A 23 -9.12 -7.46 19.81
N THR A 24 -9.43 -8.42 20.66
CA THR A 24 -10.41 -8.27 21.75
C THR A 24 -9.67 -7.98 23.04
N ALA A 25 -10.19 -7.08 23.88
CA ALA A 25 -9.56 -6.73 25.15
C ALA A 25 -9.30 -8.00 26.00
N GLY A 26 -8.03 -8.24 26.34
CA GLY A 26 -7.60 -9.33 27.21
C GLY A 26 -7.46 -10.71 26.56
N GLY A 27 -7.59 -10.84 25.24
CA GLY A 27 -7.52 -12.13 24.53
C GLY A 27 -6.62 -12.12 23.30
N ASN A 28 -6.35 -13.32 22.77
CA ASN A 28 -5.66 -13.46 21.49
C ASN A 28 -6.53 -12.89 20.35
N PRO A 29 -5.93 -12.24 19.34
CA PRO A 29 -6.68 -11.71 18.20
C PRO A 29 -7.50 -12.80 17.50
N ALA A 30 -8.79 -12.56 17.34
CA ALA A 30 -9.69 -13.47 16.63
C ALA A 30 -9.56 -13.23 15.11
N LYS A 31 -9.27 -14.28 14.33
CA LYS A 31 -9.22 -14.19 12.86
C LYS A 31 -10.61 -13.84 12.34
N LEU A 32 -10.72 -12.72 11.63
CA LEU A 32 -11.98 -12.30 11.00
C LEU A 32 -12.14 -12.97 9.64
N GLY A 33 -11.07 -13.04 8.86
CA GLY A 33 -11.10 -13.55 7.49
C GLY A 33 -9.95 -13.03 6.64
N THR A 34 -10.12 -13.17 5.33
CA THR A 34 -9.20 -12.65 4.32
C THR A 34 -9.91 -11.55 3.54
N VAL A 35 -9.29 -10.38 3.44
CA VAL A 35 -9.79 -9.25 2.65
C VAL A 35 -9.02 -9.16 1.34
N LYS A 36 -9.71 -8.85 0.24
CA LYS A 36 -9.10 -8.37 -0.99
C LYS A 36 -9.51 -6.92 -1.21
N LEU A 37 -8.54 -6.08 -1.52
CA LEU A 37 -8.76 -4.67 -1.76
C LEU A 37 -8.02 -4.19 -3.00
N SER A 38 -8.55 -3.15 -3.61
CA SER A 38 -7.90 -2.40 -4.68
C SER A 38 -7.61 -1.00 -4.20
N SER A 39 -6.48 -0.44 -4.60
CA SER A 39 -6.06 0.90 -4.17
C SER A 39 -5.22 1.59 -5.22
N GLY A 40 -5.30 2.92 -5.32
CA GLY A 40 -4.20 3.71 -5.86
C GLY A 40 -3.02 3.71 -4.89
N LEU A 41 -1.93 4.38 -5.25
CA LEU A 41 -0.79 4.60 -4.37
C LEU A 41 -0.51 6.09 -4.30
N ARG A 42 -0.12 6.58 -3.12
CA ARG A 42 0.42 7.92 -2.93
C ARG A 42 1.73 7.86 -2.19
N TYR A 43 2.63 8.79 -2.47
CA TYR A 43 3.79 9.04 -1.62
C TYR A 43 3.40 10.03 -0.51
N ASP A 44 3.90 9.80 0.70
CA ASP A 44 3.80 10.73 1.81
C ASP A 44 5.20 11.10 2.31
N ALA A 45 5.54 12.39 2.21
CA ALA A 45 6.84 12.88 2.59
C ALA A 45 7.07 12.87 4.11
N GLN A 46 6.00 12.93 4.92
CA GLN A 46 6.13 12.94 6.38
C GLN A 46 6.55 11.58 6.92
N THR A 47 6.02 10.51 6.33
CA THR A 47 6.38 9.13 6.70
C THR A 47 7.51 8.56 5.82
N GLN A 48 7.91 9.32 4.79
CA GLN A 48 8.83 8.89 3.73
C GLN A 48 8.43 7.52 3.14
N GLY A 49 7.13 7.34 2.94
CA GLY A 49 6.55 6.05 2.62
C GLY A 49 5.46 6.12 1.55
N PHE A 50 5.18 4.97 0.96
CA PHE A 50 4.05 4.78 0.06
C PHE A 50 2.82 4.33 0.85
N HIS A 51 1.73 5.04 0.67
CA HIS A 51 0.45 4.79 1.32
C HIS A 51 -0.60 4.38 0.29
N LEU A 52 -1.60 3.64 0.75
CA LEU A 52 -2.81 3.38 -0.03
C LEU A 52 -3.53 4.72 -0.31
N GLN A 53 -3.99 4.89 -1.55
CA GLN A 53 -4.80 6.03 -1.97
C GLN A 53 -6.19 5.55 -2.38
N GLN A 54 -7.21 6.04 -1.67
CA GLN A 54 -8.61 5.68 -1.89
C GLN A 54 -8.83 4.16 -2.01
N PRO A 55 -8.42 3.38 -0.99
CA PRO A 55 -8.59 1.93 -1.03
C PRO A 55 -10.08 1.55 -0.98
N SER A 56 -10.43 0.47 -1.66
CA SER A 56 -11.77 -0.11 -1.68
C SER A 56 -11.69 -1.60 -1.39
N VAL A 57 -12.60 -2.11 -0.57
CA VAL A 57 -12.74 -3.55 -0.35
C VAL A 57 -13.45 -4.16 -1.56
N ASP A 58 -12.78 -5.05 -2.25
CA ASP A 58 -13.34 -5.75 -3.41
C ASP A 58 -14.05 -7.04 -2.99
N ASP A 59 -13.48 -7.76 -2.01
CA ASP A 59 -13.99 -9.04 -1.53
C ASP A 59 -13.60 -9.32 -0.07
N PHE A 60 -14.37 -10.17 0.61
CA PHE A 60 -14.08 -10.63 1.97
C PHE A 60 -14.53 -12.08 2.17
N THR A 61 -13.58 -12.92 2.55
CA THR A 61 -13.80 -14.32 2.90
C THR A 61 -13.73 -14.49 4.42
N PRO A 62 -14.85 -14.72 5.11
CA PRO A 62 -14.87 -14.91 6.56
C PRO A 62 -14.10 -16.16 6.99
N ALA A 63 -13.50 -16.12 8.18
CA ALA A 63 -12.80 -17.27 8.75
C ALA A 63 -13.74 -18.42 9.17
N ASN A 64 -14.97 -18.09 9.57
CA ASN A 64 -15.98 -19.05 10.00
C ASN A 64 -16.92 -19.40 8.84
N GLN A 65 -17.18 -20.70 8.62
CA GLN A 65 -18.13 -21.16 7.60
C GLN A 65 -19.52 -20.57 7.84
N GLY A 66 -20.12 -19.97 6.81
CA GLY A 66 -21.43 -19.30 6.91
C GLY A 66 -21.40 -17.87 7.43
N GLY A 67 -20.23 -17.34 7.80
CA GLY A 67 -20.07 -15.91 8.05
C GLY A 67 -20.47 -15.10 6.81
N ARG A 68 -21.05 -13.92 7.00
CA ARG A 68 -21.27 -12.95 5.93
C ARG A 68 -20.57 -11.66 6.34
N LEU A 69 -20.06 -10.91 5.36
CA LEU A 69 -19.70 -9.53 5.59
C LEU A 69 -21.00 -8.72 5.74
N ASP A 70 -21.58 -8.73 6.92
CA ASP A 70 -22.74 -7.91 7.23
C ASP A 70 -22.37 -6.41 7.18
N SER A 71 -23.39 -5.56 7.19
CA SER A 71 -23.21 -4.11 7.08
C SER A 71 -22.36 -3.53 8.22
N ARG A 72 -22.44 -4.13 9.41
CA ARG A 72 -21.68 -3.68 10.58
C ARG A 72 -20.20 -4.01 10.43
N THR A 73 -19.86 -5.25 10.09
CA THR A 73 -18.47 -5.66 9.86
C THR A 73 -17.86 -4.91 8.68
N ARG A 74 -18.63 -4.67 7.61
CA ARG A 74 -18.18 -3.84 6.49
C ARG A 74 -17.89 -2.41 6.93
N GLY A 75 -18.76 -1.80 7.74
CA GLY A 75 -18.54 -0.46 8.27
C GLY A 75 -17.25 -0.34 9.08
N LEU A 76 -17.00 -1.31 9.97
CA LEU A 76 -15.76 -1.36 10.75
C LEU A 76 -14.52 -1.54 9.87
N LEU A 77 -14.57 -2.44 8.89
CA LEU A 77 -13.48 -2.67 7.95
C LEU A 77 -13.16 -1.42 7.13
N ASN A 78 -14.19 -0.73 6.64
CA ASN A 78 -14.02 0.51 5.86
C ASN A 78 -13.42 1.64 6.71
N ALA A 79 -13.90 1.81 7.95
CA ALA A 79 -13.36 2.81 8.87
C ALA A 79 -11.88 2.54 9.19
N TRP A 80 -11.56 1.29 9.49
CA TRP A 80 -10.17 0.87 9.72
C TRP A 80 -9.29 1.06 8.49
N LEU A 81 -9.77 0.69 7.29
CA LEU A 81 -9.02 0.80 6.05
C LEU A 81 -8.75 2.28 5.69
N SER A 82 -9.72 3.16 5.95
CA SER A 82 -9.54 4.61 5.79
C SER A 82 -8.48 5.15 6.74
N ASP A 83 -8.47 4.75 8.01
CA ASP A 83 -7.47 5.19 8.99
C ASP A 83 -6.07 4.64 8.65
N TYR A 84 -5.98 3.36 8.29
CA TYR A 84 -4.73 2.72 7.87
C TYR A 84 -4.12 3.42 6.66
N ALA A 85 -4.90 3.70 5.61
CA ALA A 85 -4.43 4.39 4.41
C ALA A 85 -3.89 5.80 4.68
N GLN A 86 -4.37 6.46 5.73
CA GLN A 86 -3.88 7.78 6.13
C GLN A 86 -2.56 7.69 6.90
N ARG A 87 -2.46 6.75 7.85
CA ARG A 87 -1.39 6.74 8.86
C ARG A 87 -0.24 5.80 8.56
N GLU A 88 -0.53 4.64 7.98
CA GLU A 88 0.44 3.56 7.89
C GLU A 88 0.93 3.38 6.45
N PRO A 89 2.24 3.53 6.18
CA PRO A 89 2.79 3.23 4.88
C PRO A 89 2.80 1.71 4.66
N ILE A 90 2.47 1.27 3.44
CA ILE A 90 2.61 -0.13 3.01
C ILE A 90 4.06 -0.46 2.61
N TYR A 91 4.88 0.56 2.37
CA TYR A 91 6.30 0.45 2.14
C TYR A 91 7.00 1.75 2.55
N LYS A 92 8.12 1.64 3.27
CA LYS A 92 8.98 2.77 3.59
C LYS A 92 10.20 2.74 2.68
N LEU A 93 10.60 3.91 2.17
CA LEU A 93 11.86 4.00 1.46
C LEU A 93 13.00 3.70 2.43
N ASP A 94 13.94 2.84 2.01
CA ASP A 94 15.14 2.57 2.79
C ASP A 94 15.92 3.90 2.95
N PRO A 95 16.31 4.29 4.18
CA PRO A 95 17.13 5.48 4.42
C PRO A 95 18.42 5.54 3.58
N ALA A 96 19.02 4.39 3.25
CA ALA A 96 20.19 4.32 2.38
C ALA A 96 19.85 4.74 0.93
N MET A 97 18.64 4.43 0.46
CA MET A 97 18.13 4.96 -0.82
C MET A 97 17.75 6.45 -0.68
N ALA A 98 17.26 6.88 0.48
CA ALA A 98 16.96 8.29 0.75
C ALA A 98 18.19 9.20 0.69
N GLY A 99 19.40 8.68 0.96
CA GLY A 99 20.66 9.41 0.79
C GLY A 99 21.04 9.66 -0.67
N VAL A 100 20.86 8.68 -1.55
CA VAL A 100 21.02 8.83 -3.02
C VAL A 100 19.90 9.70 -3.60
N LEU A 101 18.71 9.60 -3.01
CA LEU A 101 17.56 10.45 -3.29
C LEU A 101 17.58 11.79 -2.52
N GLY A 102 18.63 12.11 -1.77
CA GLY A 102 18.67 13.30 -0.92
C GLY A 102 18.61 14.61 -1.71
N ALA A 103 19.09 14.58 -2.95
CA ALA A 103 18.89 15.65 -3.94
C ALA A 103 17.60 15.47 -4.77
N LEU A 104 17.05 14.26 -4.81
CA LEU A 104 15.89 13.84 -5.61
C LEU A 104 14.66 13.64 -4.73
N GLN A 105 13.95 14.74 -4.48
CA GLN A 105 12.71 14.66 -3.73
C GLN A 105 11.67 13.90 -4.55
N VAL A 106 11.08 12.86 -3.96
CA VAL A 106 9.92 12.18 -4.55
C VAL A 106 8.77 13.18 -4.59
N GLN A 107 8.36 13.55 -5.79
CA GLN A 107 7.24 14.47 -6.04
C GLN A 107 5.91 13.72 -6.01
N SER A 108 5.87 12.53 -6.60
CA SER A 108 4.67 11.69 -6.62
C SER A 108 5.04 10.22 -6.82
N ALA A 109 4.11 9.36 -6.43
CA ALA A 109 4.16 7.95 -6.78
C ALA A 109 2.76 7.46 -7.08
N GLN A 110 2.63 6.64 -8.11
CA GLN A 110 1.35 6.15 -8.62
C GLN A 110 1.53 4.80 -9.28
N VAL A 111 0.46 4.01 -9.35
CA VAL A 111 0.42 2.82 -10.19
C VAL A 111 0.00 3.25 -11.59
N LYS A 112 0.76 2.85 -12.61
CA LYS A 112 0.44 3.11 -14.02
C LYS A 112 0.75 1.88 -14.86
N ASN A 113 -0.25 1.37 -15.55
CA ASN A 113 -0.17 0.17 -16.39
C ASN A 113 0.53 -1.01 -15.69
N GLY A 114 0.14 -1.28 -14.44
CA GLY A 114 0.70 -2.37 -13.64
C GLY A 114 2.15 -2.16 -13.18
N LYS A 115 2.64 -0.92 -13.19
CA LYS A 115 3.96 -0.55 -12.69
C LYS A 115 3.85 0.54 -11.64
N LEU A 116 4.69 0.46 -10.61
CA LEU A 116 4.94 1.60 -9.73
C LEU A 116 5.79 2.63 -10.49
N VAL A 117 5.24 3.82 -10.67
CA VAL A 117 5.94 4.96 -11.26
C VAL A 117 6.19 5.98 -10.17
N VAL A 118 7.46 6.30 -9.95
CA VAL A 118 7.90 7.34 -9.00
C VAL A 118 8.43 8.52 -9.80
N THR A 119 7.88 9.70 -9.54
CA THR A 119 8.30 10.96 -10.15
C THR A 119 9.12 11.73 -9.14
N PHE A 120 10.27 12.24 -9.58
CA PHE A 120 11.14 13.09 -8.76
C PHE A 120 11.00 14.55 -9.19
N ASN A 121 11.34 15.46 -8.28
CA ASN A 121 11.35 16.90 -8.53
C ASN A 121 12.32 17.36 -9.62
N GLN A 122 13.23 16.49 -10.07
CA GLN A 122 14.19 16.76 -11.15
C GLN A 122 14.52 15.49 -11.93
N ASN A 123 15.01 15.68 -13.16
CA ASN A 123 15.35 14.57 -14.06
C ASN A 123 16.59 13.81 -13.56
N LEU A 124 16.45 12.49 -13.40
CA LEU A 124 17.54 11.60 -12.99
C LEU A 124 18.71 11.56 -13.98
N GLY A 125 18.45 11.82 -15.27
CA GLY A 125 19.48 11.85 -16.32
C GLY A 125 20.57 12.90 -16.10
N ASN A 126 20.28 13.95 -15.31
CA ASN A 126 21.26 14.99 -14.97
C ASN A 126 22.19 14.58 -13.81
N LEU A 127 21.89 13.46 -13.13
CA LEU A 127 22.66 12.96 -11.99
C LEU A 127 23.49 11.71 -12.32
N VAL A 128 23.26 11.10 -13.49
CA VAL A 128 24.12 10.02 -13.99
C VAL A 128 25.25 10.68 -14.79
N PRO A 129 26.52 10.61 -14.33
CA PRO A 129 27.64 11.05 -15.16
C PRO A 129 27.59 10.28 -16.48
N ALA A 130 27.83 10.97 -17.60
CA ALA A 130 27.69 10.43 -18.97
C ALA A 130 28.48 9.15 -19.28
N GLY A 131 29.24 8.59 -18.34
CA GLY A 131 30.08 7.40 -18.50
C GLY A 131 29.56 6.09 -17.91
N ILE A 132 28.35 6.03 -17.29
CA ILE A 132 27.89 4.79 -16.61
C ILE A 132 26.91 3.96 -17.46
N LEU A 133 26.33 4.52 -18.52
CA LEU A 133 25.52 3.75 -19.46
C LEU A 133 26.44 3.13 -20.52
N GLY A 134 26.93 1.93 -20.22
CA GLY A 134 27.69 1.09 -21.14
C GLY A 134 26.93 0.82 -22.45
N LYS A 135 27.71 0.73 -23.53
CA LYS A 135 27.32 0.43 -24.91
C LYS A 135 26.51 -0.86 -25.03
#